data_AF-A0A942ZAY4-F1
#
_entry.id   AF-A0A942ZAY4-F1
#
_cell.length_a   1.000
_cell.length_b   1.000
_cell.length_c   1.000
_cell.angle_alpha   90.00
_cell.angle_beta   90.00
_cell.angle_gamma   90.00
#
_symmetry.space_group_name_H-M   'P 1'
#
loop_
_entity.id
_entity.type
_entity.pdbx_description
1 polymer ?
#
loop_
_entity_poly.entity_id
_entity_poly.type
_entity_poly.pdbx_seq_one_letter_code
_entity_poly.pdbx_strand_id
1 'polypeptide(L)'
;MFKFLKKFFYKKILRRTYYRSGHCIGCGECCRQIYVRHIKNVVQTEEEFEKLKLFHPFYTYLKVTGKDDIGLIFECQNLDKQTNKCKIHKKRPGICRRYPVEAIFMMGGELGKKCGYKFTPIESFDEVFKSLDK
;
A
#
# COMPACT_ATOMS: atom_id res chain seq x y z
N MET A 1 8.00 -24.20 18.46
CA MET A 1 6.65 -24.64 18.00
C MET A 1 5.79 -23.50 17.45
N PHE A 2 5.52 -22.43 18.22
CA PHE A 2 4.61 -21.33 17.81
C PHE A 2 5.07 -20.55 16.55
N LYS A 3 6.39 -20.27 16.42
CA LYS A 3 6.95 -19.57 15.25
C LYS A 3 6.77 -20.38 13.95
N PHE A 4 6.96 -21.70 14.01
CA PHE A 4 6.80 -22.59 12.86
C PHE A 4 5.34 -22.63 12.39
N LEU A 5 4.39 -22.79 13.32
CA LEU A 5 2.96 -22.75 12.99
C LEU A 5 2.54 -21.41 12.40
N LYS A 6 3.01 -20.29 12.99
CA LYS A 6 2.76 -18.95 12.44
C LYS A 6 3.32 -18.79 11.02
N LYS A 7 4.55 -19.25 10.78
CA LYS A 7 5.20 -19.25 9.46
C LYS A 7 4.41 -20.08 8.45
N PHE A 8 4.06 -21.31 8.82
CA PHE A 8 3.25 -22.20 7.99
C PHE A 8 1.91 -21.56 7.63
N PHE A 9 1.17 -21.05 8.61
CA PHE A 9 -0.14 -20.43 8.38
C PHE A 9 -0.05 -19.21 7.45
N TYR A 10 0.86 -18.27 7.73
CA TYR A 10 1.00 -17.07 6.90
C TYR A 10 1.46 -17.39 5.47
N LYS A 11 2.41 -18.32 5.31
CA LYS A 11 2.97 -18.67 3.99
C LYS A 11 2.05 -19.59 3.20
N LYS A 12 1.57 -20.68 3.78
CA LYS A 12 0.86 -21.75 3.06
C LYS A 12 -0.66 -21.52 3.00
N ILE A 13 -1.26 -20.93 4.04
CA ILE A 13 -2.70 -20.67 4.07
C ILE A 13 -3.00 -19.26 3.54
N LEU A 14 -2.38 -18.23 4.12
CA LEU A 14 -2.64 -16.83 3.73
C LEU A 14 -1.85 -16.36 2.49
N ARG A 15 -0.93 -17.18 1.98
CA ARG A 15 -0.07 -16.87 0.82
C ARG A 15 0.63 -15.51 0.91
N ARG A 16 1.12 -15.17 2.10
CA ARG A 16 1.88 -13.93 2.36
C ARG A 16 3.38 -14.17 2.23
N THR A 17 4.08 -13.13 1.81
CA THR A 17 5.55 -13.12 1.76
C THR A 17 6.16 -12.39 2.96
N TYR A 18 5.40 -11.46 3.55
CA TYR A 18 5.86 -10.62 4.64
C TYR A 18 4.91 -10.64 5.84
N TYR A 19 5.48 -10.56 7.04
CA TYR A 19 4.76 -10.18 8.25
C TYR A 19 4.57 -8.66 8.26
N ARG A 20 3.31 -8.20 8.23
CA ARG A 20 2.97 -6.80 8.46
C ARG A 20 2.82 -6.55 9.96
N SER A 21 3.57 -5.61 10.51
CA SER A 21 3.50 -5.18 11.91
C SER A 21 3.40 -3.66 12.01
N GLY A 22 3.13 -3.16 13.22
CA GLY A 22 2.94 -1.74 13.48
C GLY A 22 1.52 -1.23 13.22
N HIS A 23 1.36 0.09 13.22
CA HIS A 23 0.06 0.76 13.04
C HIS A 23 0.20 2.14 12.38
N CYS A 24 -0.90 2.69 11.89
CA CYS A 24 -0.90 4.04 11.32
C CYS A 24 -0.72 5.08 12.43
N ILE A 25 0.37 5.84 12.37
CA ILE A 25 0.66 6.94 13.30
C ILE A 25 0.19 8.31 12.78
N GLY A 26 -0.57 8.34 11.68
CA GLY A 26 -1.10 9.58 11.10
C GLY A 26 -0.03 10.49 10.48
N CYS A 27 1.07 9.93 9.94
CA CYS A 27 2.17 10.71 9.35
C CYS A 27 1.84 11.38 8.01
N GLY A 28 0.75 10.98 7.34
CA GLY A 28 0.30 11.61 6.10
C GLY A 28 1.03 11.22 4.82
N GLU A 29 2.16 10.51 4.89
CA GLU A 29 2.97 10.16 3.71
C GLU A 29 2.19 9.36 2.66
N CYS A 30 1.35 8.42 3.09
CA CYS A 30 0.52 7.62 2.17
C CYS A 30 -0.58 8.42 1.44
N CYS A 31 -0.80 9.68 1.81
CA CYS A 31 -1.79 10.56 1.20
C CYS A 31 -1.20 11.50 0.15
N ARG A 32 0.13 11.62 0.05
CA ARG A 32 0.82 12.63 -0.79
C ARG A 32 1.01 12.20 -2.23
N GLN A 33 1.53 10.99 -2.43
CA GLN A 33 1.81 10.42 -3.75
C GLN A 33 1.19 9.03 -3.81
N ILE A 34 0.13 8.91 -4.59
CA ILE A 34 -0.67 7.70 -4.72
C ILE A 34 -0.66 7.33 -6.19
N TYR A 35 -0.29 6.10 -6.49
CA TYR A 35 -0.60 5.46 -7.77
C TYR A 35 -1.84 4.59 -7.59
N VAL A 36 -2.82 4.78 -8.46
CA VAL A 36 -4.02 3.94 -8.49
C VAL A 36 -3.77 2.79 -9.45
N ARG A 37 -3.70 1.57 -8.93
CA ARG A 37 -3.65 0.35 -9.74
C ARG A 37 -5.07 -0.22 -9.88
N HIS A 38 -5.57 -0.27 -11.11
CA HIS A 38 -6.83 -0.89 -11.44
C HIS A 38 -6.61 -2.16 -12.26
N ILE A 39 -7.14 -3.30 -11.80
CA ILE A 39 -6.96 -4.64 -12.37
C ILE A 39 -5.48 -5.06 -12.45
N LYS A 40 -4.79 -4.71 -13.53
CA LYS A 40 -3.38 -5.06 -13.78
C LYS A 40 -2.48 -3.84 -13.99
N ASN A 41 -3.04 -2.67 -14.29
CA ASN A 41 -2.26 -1.50 -14.70
C ASN A 41 -2.47 -0.32 -13.76
N VAL A 42 -1.49 0.57 -13.72
CA VAL A 42 -1.62 1.89 -13.10
C VAL A 42 -2.42 2.78 -14.06
N VAL A 43 -3.32 3.60 -13.50
CA VAL A 43 -4.17 4.51 -14.27
C VAL A 43 -3.31 5.51 -15.04
N GLN A 44 -3.54 5.62 -16.35
CA GLN A 44 -2.69 6.38 -17.26
C GLN A 44 -3.27 7.72 -17.69
N THR A 45 -4.59 7.85 -17.71
CA THR A 45 -5.29 9.03 -18.24
C THR A 45 -6.35 9.53 -17.28
N GLU A 46 -6.64 10.83 -17.34
CA GLU A 46 -7.69 11.42 -16.50
C GLU A 46 -9.07 10.88 -16.87
N GLU A 47 -9.31 10.57 -18.16
CA GLU A 47 -10.55 9.95 -18.62
C GLU A 47 -10.78 8.56 -17.98
N GLU A 48 -9.74 7.73 -17.89
CA GLU A 48 -9.79 6.45 -17.17
C GLU A 48 -10.12 6.68 -15.70
N PHE A 49 -9.50 7.68 -15.09
CA PHE A 49 -9.74 8.03 -13.70
C PHE A 49 -11.17 8.54 -13.43
N GLU A 50 -11.75 9.35 -14.33
CA GLU A 50 -13.14 9.80 -14.20
C GLU A 50 -14.11 8.62 -14.24
N LYS A 51 -13.86 7.63 -15.11
CA LYS A 51 -14.64 6.39 -15.12
C LYS A 51 -14.51 5.64 -13.79
N LEU A 52 -13.30 5.60 -13.20
CA LEU A 52 -13.07 4.95 -11.90
C LEU A 52 -13.87 5.59 -10.75
N LYS A 53 -14.06 6.92 -10.76
CA LYS A 53 -14.86 7.61 -9.74
C LYS A 53 -16.29 7.10 -9.65
N LEU A 54 -16.84 6.57 -10.75
CA LEU A 54 -18.19 6.00 -10.79
C LEU A 54 -18.30 4.66 -10.03
N PHE A 55 -17.19 3.91 -9.89
CA PHE A 55 -17.22 2.58 -9.28
C PHE A 55 -17.06 2.60 -7.77
N HIS A 56 -16.35 3.58 -7.20
CA HIS A 56 -16.11 3.61 -5.76
C HIS A 56 -15.84 5.03 -5.22
N PRO A 57 -16.53 5.47 -4.14
CA PRO A 57 -16.40 6.82 -3.58
C PRO A 57 -14.98 7.22 -3.17
N PHE A 58 -14.11 6.26 -2.83
CA PHE A 58 -12.70 6.55 -2.51
C PHE A 58 -12.01 7.39 -3.59
N TYR A 59 -12.27 7.12 -4.86
CA TYR A 59 -11.58 7.82 -5.95
C TYR A 59 -11.96 9.30 -6.02
N THR A 60 -13.14 9.70 -5.51
CA THR A 60 -13.52 11.12 -5.45
C THR A 60 -12.68 11.90 -4.42
N TYR A 61 -11.98 11.22 -3.52
CA TYR A 61 -11.03 11.85 -2.58
C TYR A 61 -9.67 12.12 -3.19
N LEU A 62 -9.39 11.64 -4.40
CA LEU A 62 -8.09 11.79 -5.04
C LEU A 62 -8.13 12.92 -6.07
N LYS A 63 -7.04 13.67 -6.15
CA LYS A 63 -6.82 14.73 -7.14
C LYS A 63 -5.55 14.38 -7.93
N VAL A 64 -5.60 14.52 -9.25
CA VAL A 64 -4.42 14.39 -10.10
C VAL A 64 -3.46 15.55 -9.82
N THR A 65 -2.20 15.22 -9.59
CA THR A 65 -1.12 16.19 -9.28
C THR A 65 0.02 16.16 -10.27
N GLY A 66 0.10 15.12 -11.08
CA GLY A 66 1.12 14.97 -12.11
C GLY A 66 0.97 13.63 -12.83
N LYS A 67 1.92 13.37 -13.71
CA LYS A 67 2.05 12.11 -14.46
C LYS A 67 3.53 11.83 -14.65
N ASP A 68 3.92 10.57 -14.54
CA ASP A 68 5.25 10.06 -14.88
C ASP A 68 5.14 8.81 -15.77
N ASP A 69 6.28 8.13 -15.97
CA ASP A 69 6.38 6.92 -16.78
C ASP A 69 5.59 5.73 -16.19
N ILE A 70 5.27 5.77 -14.89
CA ILE A 70 4.45 4.74 -14.22
C ILE A 70 2.97 5.04 -14.46
N GLY A 71 2.56 6.31 -14.38
CA GLY A 71 1.20 6.75 -14.70
C GLY A 71 0.80 8.03 -13.97
N LEU A 72 -0.51 8.21 -13.74
CA LEU A 72 -1.01 9.37 -13.01
C LEU A 72 -0.63 9.32 -11.53
N ILE A 73 -0.18 10.46 -11.03
CA ILE A 73 0.17 10.68 -9.63
C ILE A 73 -0.97 11.44 -8.96
N PHE A 74 -1.50 10.83 -7.91
CA PHE A 74 -2.63 11.37 -7.17
C PHE A 74 -2.22 11.82 -5.77
N GLU A 75 -2.94 12.83 -5.28
CA GLU A 75 -2.92 13.23 -3.88
C GLU A 75 -4.32 13.12 -3.28
N CYS A 76 -4.40 12.70 -2.02
CA CYS A 76 -5.65 12.65 -1.29
C CYS A 76 -6.04 14.05 -0.77
N GLN A 77 -7.20 14.53 -1.21
CA GLN A 77 -7.81 15.80 -0.81
C GLN A 77 -8.17 15.86 0.69
N ASN A 78 -8.17 14.71 1.38
CA ASN A 78 -8.36 14.62 2.83
C ASN A 78 -7.07 14.80 3.64
N LEU A 79 -5.92 15.01 3.00
CA LEU A 79 -4.70 15.41 3.68
C LEU A 79 -4.79 16.88 4.09
N ASP A 80 -4.62 17.15 5.38
CA ASP A 80 -4.39 18.50 5.88
C ASP A 80 -2.92 18.89 5.63
N LYS A 81 -2.72 19.95 4.86
CA LYS A 81 -1.39 20.43 4.46
C LYS A 81 -0.60 21.07 5.59
N GLN A 82 -1.27 21.64 6.58
CA GLN A 82 -0.62 22.27 7.73
C GLN A 82 -0.17 21.21 8.73
N THR A 83 -1.05 20.28 9.07
CA THR A 83 -0.76 19.28 10.12
C THR A 83 -0.17 17.98 9.59
N ASN A 84 -0.21 17.76 8.28
CA ASN A 84 0.09 16.48 7.61
C ASN A 84 -0.78 15.30 8.08
N LYS A 85 -1.94 15.57 8.68
CA LYS A 85 -2.85 14.54 9.17
C LYS A 85 -4.03 14.33 8.22
N CYS A 86 -4.63 13.14 8.29
CA CYS A 86 -5.84 12.86 7.54
C CYS A 86 -7.06 13.46 8.26
N LYS A 87 -7.77 14.39 7.60
CA LYS A 87 -8.98 15.05 8.12
C LYS A 87 -10.09 14.06 8.51
N ILE A 88 -10.20 12.95 7.78
CA ILE A 88 -11.22 11.92 8.00
C ILE A 88 -10.66 10.64 8.63
N HIS A 89 -9.56 10.71 9.38
CA HIS A 89 -8.82 9.52 9.81
C HIS A 89 -9.73 8.44 10.44
N LYS A 90 -10.65 8.79 11.33
CA LYS A 90 -11.58 7.83 11.97
C LYS A 90 -12.55 7.19 10.96
N LYS A 91 -13.02 7.98 9.97
CA LYS A 91 -13.97 7.56 8.92
C LYS A 91 -13.29 7.09 7.63
N ARG A 92 -11.96 6.97 7.62
CA ARG A 92 -11.17 6.64 6.41
C ARG A 92 -11.65 5.35 5.74
N PRO A 93 -11.64 5.26 4.40
CA PRO A 93 -12.16 4.11 3.69
C PRO A 93 -11.33 2.84 3.94
N GLY A 94 -11.92 1.68 3.60
CA GLY A 94 -11.32 0.37 3.84
C GLY A 94 -9.92 0.21 3.24
N ILE A 95 -9.66 0.80 2.06
CA ILE A 95 -8.33 0.81 1.44
C ILE A 95 -7.27 1.48 2.33
N CYS A 96 -7.60 2.63 2.93
CA CYS A 96 -6.71 3.33 3.86
C CYS A 96 -6.53 2.58 5.19
N ARG A 97 -7.54 1.82 5.64
CA ARG A 97 -7.42 0.98 6.85
C ARG A 97 -6.51 -0.24 6.64
N ARG A 98 -6.54 -0.79 5.43
CA ARG A 98 -5.72 -1.95 5.03
C ARG A 98 -4.31 -1.58 4.61
N TYR A 99 -4.07 -0.31 4.27
CA TYR A 99 -2.73 0.17 3.95
C TYR A 99 -1.74 -0.09 5.10
N PRO A 100 -0.49 -0.44 4.81
CA PRO A 100 0.05 -0.84 3.50
C PRO A 100 -0.25 -2.30 3.15
N VAL A 101 -0.28 -2.61 1.85
CA VAL A 101 -0.38 -3.99 1.33
C VAL A 101 0.93 -4.43 0.70
N GLU A 102 1.26 -5.72 0.73
CA GLU A 102 2.56 -6.24 0.23
C GLU A 102 2.80 -6.00 -1.27
N ALA A 103 1.72 -5.78 -2.04
CA ALA A 103 1.80 -5.48 -3.47
C ALA A 103 2.58 -4.19 -3.79
N ILE A 104 2.79 -3.29 -2.82
CA ILE A 104 3.66 -2.11 -3.02
C ILE A 104 5.09 -2.51 -3.37
N PHE A 105 5.61 -3.59 -2.79
CA PHE A 105 6.97 -4.05 -3.02
C PHE A 105 7.14 -4.70 -4.38
N MET A 106 6.07 -5.31 -4.92
CA MET A 106 6.05 -5.83 -6.29
C MET A 106 6.16 -4.72 -7.34
N MET A 107 5.84 -3.47 -6.96
CA MET A 107 5.95 -2.29 -7.82
C MET A 107 7.26 -1.50 -7.56
N GLY A 108 8.21 -2.06 -6.82
CA GLY A 108 9.44 -1.34 -6.44
C GLY A 108 9.22 -0.21 -5.42
N GLY A 109 8.02 -0.10 -4.84
CA GLY A 109 7.69 0.94 -3.88
C GLY A 109 8.24 0.67 -2.48
N GLU A 110 8.58 1.74 -1.78
CA GLU A 110 8.98 1.71 -0.37
C GLU A 110 7.90 2.33 0.54
N LEU A 111 7.97 1.99 1.83
CA LEU A 111 7.18 2.71 2.82
C LEU A 111 7.83 4.06 3.08
N GLY A 112 7.02 5.11 3.19
CA GLY A 112 7.52 6.43 3.57
C GLY A 112 8.31 6.38 4.88
N LYS A 113 9.39 7.17 4.97
CA LYS A 113 10.37 7.14 6.07
C LYS A 113 9.76 7.22 7.48
N LYS A 114 8.62 7.91 7.60
CA LYS A 114 7.88 8.11 8.87
C LYS A 114 6.70 7.14 9.05
N CYS A 115 6.59 6.09 8.23
CA CYS A 115 5.49 5.14 8.33
C CYS A 115 5.61 4.30 9.61
N GLY A 116 4.52 4.19 10.37
CA GLY A 116 4.46 3.36 11.57
C GLY A 116 4.31 1.86 11.30
N TYR A 117 4.14 1.46 10.04
CA TYR A 117 4.09 0.06 9.63
C TYR A 117 5.46 -0.45 9.24
N LYS A 118 5.68 -1.76 9.43
CA LYS A 118 6.88 -2.48 8.99
C LYS A 118 6.49 -3.78 8.31
N PHE A 119 7.30 -4.19 7.34
CA PHE A 119 7.24 -5.51 6.74
C PHE A 119 8.53 -6.25 7.00
N THR A 120 8.42 -7.46 7.52
CA THR A 120 9.56 -8.35 7.76
C THR A 120 9.35 -9.61 6.91
N PRO A 121 10.32 -10.03 6.10
CA PRO A 121 10.21 -11.26 5.33
C PRO A 121 9.82 -12.45 6.23
N ILE A 122 8.88 -13.27 5.78
CA ILE A 122 8.49 -14.50 6.49
C ILE A 122 9.62 -15.54 6.41
N GLU A 123 10.36 -15.52 5.31
CA GLU A 123 11.56 -16.31 5.10
C GLU A 123 12.76 -15.39 5.02
N SER A 124 13.84 -15.75 5.70
CA SER A 124 15.09 -15.01 5.54
C SER A 124 15.72 -15.31 4.18
N PHE A 125 16.60 -14.42 3.75
CA PHE A 125 17.39 -14.65 2.54
C PHE A 125 18.13 -15.99 2.59
N ASP A 126 18.80 -16.31 3.71
CA ASP A 126 19.53 -17.57 3.88
C ASP A 126 18.64 -18.82 3.75
N GLU A 127 17.40 -18.75 4.24
CA GLU A 127 16.44 -19.86 4.13
C GLU A 127 16.02 -20.08 2.67
N VAL A 128 15.78 -18.99 1.93
CA VAL A 128 15.45 -19.06 0.51
C VAL A 128 16.66 -19.56 -0.29
N PHE A 129 17.85 -19.02 -0.04
CA PHE A 129 19.09 -19.40 -0.72
C PHE A 129 19.39 -20.90 -0.56
N LYS A 130 19.37 -21.42 0.68
CA LYS A 130 19.55 -22.86 0.95
C LYS A 130 18.49 -23.76 0.34
N SER A 131 17.33 -23.22 -0.03
CA SER A 131 16.27 -23.99 -0.70
C SER A 131 16.47 -24.10 -2.22
N LEU A 132 17.30 -23.23 -2.81
CA LEU A 132 17.66 -23.25 -4.22
C LEU A 132 18.85 -24.18 -4.52
N ASP A 133 19.72 -24.40 -3.52
CA ASP A 133 20.88 -25.31 -3.61
C ASP A 133 20.52 -26.81 -3.49
N LYS A 134 19.23 -27.15 -3.44
CA LYS A 134 18.70 -28.52 -3.33
C LYS A 134 18.00 -28.94 -4.60
#